data_AF-A0A1F8QMG6-F1
#
_entry.id   AF-A0A1F8QMG6-F1
#
_cell.length_a   1.000
_cell.length_b   1.000
_cell.length_c   1.000
_cell.angle_alpha   90.00
_cell.angle_beta   90.00
_cell.angle_gamma   90.00
#
_symmetry.space_group_name_H-M   'P 1'
#
loop_
_entity.id
_entity.type
_entity.pdbx_description
1 polymer ?
#
loop_
_entity_poly.entity_id
_entity_poly.type
_entity_poly.pdbx_seq_one_letter_code
_entity_poly.pdbx_strand_id
1 'polypeptide(L)'
;MEESSQPTSDKSPKASSKKAVSSSTIHQSEKAKSARVEHLCKQAAVLFDRTRPLHDLGEDSRLILEMATRLQSQPIPHARKKPYKAALAFVRSQQAAKLEADDEHVLAAVLTYHQKKIKRKEIDRLELSPIQVRQALTIAALLKIAVGLDSSGSGHTRIQSVEQTENGMWIVVDGPEAASDAVAAQHNARLWVKIGYPNVEVIESVEAAARLTPFPEPMESIGMSRDDSLAEAGRKVMRYHFARMLSYEEGTRLGEDIEDLHDMRVATRRLRASFEVFLDAFEPGVLKPYLKGLRATGRALGQVRDLDVFMEKVQHYLATIHEERHEGLDVLLAGWKAQREAARTQMLDWMNNEGYTDFKRKFNLFLSTPGAGARSTPPSTPTPNTVRELAPVLIYTRLAAVRAYAPYLEDAPIELLHALRIEFKKLRYTVEYFQEALGKESREVIDLLKQMQDHLGDLNDAQVASQLVSQFIEDWETRQATLPENERQSIEEVHHYLTYRQEERQHLLETFQEEWQKRFWQPAFRRFLARAVSVL
;
A
#
# COMPACT_ATOMS: atom_id res chain seq x y z
N MET A 1 73.05 32.89 -40.51
CA MET A 1 72.74 34.31 -40.79
C MET A 1 71.42 34.58 -40.11
N GLU A 2 71.45 34.90 -38.82
CA GLU A 2 71.77 36.20 -38.22
C GLU A 2 70.47 36.91 -37.83
N GLU A 3 70.32 37.08 -36.50
CA GLU A 3 69.90 38.31 -35.81
C GLU A 3 68.51 38.92 -36.17
N SER A 4 67.65 39.42 -35.28
CA SER A 4 67.89 40.04 -33.99
C SER A 4 66.55 40.41 -33.31
N SER A 5 66.45 40.11 -32.01
CA SER A 5 66.15 41.02 -30.89
C SER A 5 64.99 42.05 -30.92
N GLN A 6 64.07 41.79 -30.00
CA GLN A 6 63.68 42.62 -28.84
C GLN A 6 62.50 43.65 -28.91
N PRO A 7 61.90 43.94 -27.72
CA PRO A 7 60.46 44.18 -27.56
C PRO A 7 60.10 45.62 -27.14
N THR A 8 58.81 45.96 -27.17
CA THR A 8 58.27 47.13 -26.47
C THR A 8 57.05 46.77 -25.62
N SER A 9 57.09 47.23 -24.38
CA SER A 9 56.05 47.14 -23.36
C SER A 9 54.89 48.10 -23.65
N ASP A 10 53.65 47.71 -23.38
CA ASP A 10 52.68 48.68 -22.86
C ASP A 10 51.67 48.06 -21.88
N LYS A 11 51.41 48.81 -20.81
CA LYS A 11 50.61 48.45 -19.63
C LYS A 11 49.12 48.63 -19.95
N SER A 12 48.29 47.65 -19.60
CA SER A 12 46.83 47.79 -19.56
C SER A 12 46.30 47.72 -18.11
N PRO A 13 45.37 48.59 -17.68
CA PRO A 13 44.90 48.65 -16.31
C PRO A 13 43.75 47.67 -16.03
N LYS A 14 43.70 47.17 -14.79
CA LYS A 14 42.59 46.41 -14.21
C LYS A 14 41.32 47.29 -14.13
N ALA A 15 40.22 46.81 -14.71
CA ALA A 15 38.88 47.37 -14.50
C ALA A 15 37.91 46.28 -13.97
N SER A 16 37.23 46.64 -12.90
CA SER A 16 36.32 45.83 -12.09
C SER A 16 35.01 45.48 -12.81
N SER A 17 34.69 44.20 -12.96
CA SER A 17 33.39 43.75 -13.49
C SER A 17 32.33 43.65 -12.38
N LYS A 18 31.44 44.64 -12.28
CA LYS A 18 30.15 44.49 -11.60
C LYS A 18 29.20 43.67 -12.49
N LYS A 19 28.65 42.58 -11.93
CA LYS A 19 27.60 41.74 -12.55
C LYS A 19 26.36 42.59 -12.87
N ALA A 20 26.04 42.73 -14.15
CA ALA A 20 24.72 43.13 -14.61
C ALA A 20 23.80 41.89 -14.60
N VAL A 21 22.90 41.81 -13.61
CA VAL A 21 21.78 40.85 -13.63
C VAL A 21 20.77 41.36 -14.66
N SER A 22 20.42 40.55 -15.66
CA SER A 22 19.54 40.97 -16.74
C SER A 22 18.12 41.28 -16.23
N SER A 23 17.50 42.34 -16.75
CA SER A 23 16.13 42.78 -16.44
C SER A 23 15.07 41.69 -16.66
N SER A 24 15.31 40.74 -17.57
CA SER A 24 14.41 39.61 -17.83
C SER A 24 14.28 38.64 -16.65
N THR A 25 15.37 38.40 -15.92
CA THR A 25 15.42 37.52 -14.75
C THR A 25 14.73 38.15 -13.54
N ILE A 26 14.86 39.47 -13.39
CA ILE A 26 14.18 40.24 -12.34
C ILE A 26 12.66 40.20 -12.55
N HIS A 27 12.20 40.46 -13.77
CA HIS A 27 10.78 40.47 -14.11
C HIS A 27 10.11 39.10 -13.99
N GLN A 28 10.80 38.02 -14.37
CA GLN A 28 10.32 36.64 -14.13
C GLN A 28 10.24 36.32 -12.63
N SER A 29 11.20 36.77 -11.82
CA SER A 29 11.19 36.56 -10.37
C SER A 29 10.06 37.31 -9.66
N GLU A 30 9.73 38.51 -10.12
CA GLU A 30 8.62 39.32 -9.59
C GLU A 30 7.26 38.72 -9.97
N LYS A 31 7.13 38.24 -11.22
CA LYS A 31 5.92 37.56 -11.69
C LYS A 31 5.66 36.26 -10.94
N ALA A 32 6.70 35.46 -10.67
CA ALA A 32 6.58 34.23 -9.88
C ALA A 32 6.18 34.50 -8.42
N LYS A 33 6.76 35.54 -7.79
CA LYS A 33 6.36 35.97 -6.44
C LYS A 33 4.91 36.44 -6.39
N SER A 34 4.46 37.18 -7.40
CA SER A 34 3.08 37.66 -7.51
C SER A 34 2.08 36.51 -7.66
N ALA A 35 2.36 35.53 -8.53
CA ALA A 35 1.52 34.35 -8.72
C ALA A 35 1.41 33.49 -7.44
N ARG A 36 2.52 33.35 -6.69
CA ARG A 36 2.55 32.65 -5.40
C ARG A 36 1.68 33.33 -4.34
N VAL A 37 1.77 34.65 -4.22
CA VAL A 37 0.92 35.42 -3.29
C VAL A 37 -0.56 35.29 -3.66
N GLU A 38 -0.89 35.30 -4.95
CA GLU A 38 -2.26 35.08 -5.41
C GLU A 38 -2.77 33.66 -5.09
N HIS A 39 -1.93 32.65 -5.27
CA HIS A 39 -2.24 31.27 -4.88
C HIS A 39 -2.52 31.16 -3.37
N LEU A 40 -1.66 31.72 -2.52
CA LEU A 40 -1.85 31.76 -1.08
C LEU A 40 -3.15 32.46 -0.68
N CYS A 41 -3.49 33.59 -1.33
CA CYS A 41 -4.75 34.29 -1.08
C CYS A 41 -5.96 33.39 -1.41
N LYS A 42 -5.90 32.62 -2.50
CA LYS A 42 -6.95 31.67 -2.87
C LYS A 42 -7.10 30.56 -1.81
N GLN A 43 -6.00 29.94 -1.36
CA GLN A 43 -6.06 28.92 -0.30
C GLN A 43 -6.63 29.47 1.01
N ALA A 44 -6.15 30.65 1.44
CA ALA A 44 -6.62 31.28 2.67
C ALA A 44 -8.11 31.63 2.61
N ALA A 45 -8.59 32.16 1.48
CA ALA A 45 -10.00 32.43 1.26
C ALA A 45 -10.85 31.14 1.30
N VAL A 46 -10.41 30.07 0.62
CA VAL A 46 -11.11 28.78 0.65
C VAL A 46 -11.22 28.24 2.08
N LEU A 47 -10.14 28.29 2.87
CA LEU A 47 -10.17 27.88 4.28
C LEU A 47 -11.15 28.71 5.10
N PHE A 48 -11.13 30.04 4.96
CA PHE A 48 -12.05 30.93 5.66
C PHE A 48 -13.51 30.60 5.32
N ASP A 49 -13.82 30.51 4.03
CA ASP A 49 -15.20 30.31 3.58
C ASP A 49 -15.72 28.93 3.99
N ARG A 50 -14.89 27.88 3.92
CA ARG A 50 -15.27 26.52 4.32
C ARG A 50 -15.36 26.31 5.83
N THR A 51 -14.63 27.08 6.62
CA THR A 51 -14.64 26.99 8.09
C THR A 51 -15.55 28.03 8.76
N ARG A 52 -16.23 28.88 7.97
CA ARG A 52 -17.16 29.91 8.45
C ARG A 52 -18.17 29.42 9.50
N PRO A 53 -18.80 28.23 9.36
CA PRO A 53 -19.73 27.72 10.37
C PRO A 53 -19.12 27.50 11.76
N LEU A 54 -17.78 27.40 11.87
CA LEU A 54 -17.09 27.16 13.14
C LEU A 54 -16.72 28.47 13.87
N HIS A 55 -16.45 29.55 13.13
CA HIS A 55 -15.92 30.78 13.70
C HIS A 55 -16.83 32.01 13.57
N ASP A 56 -17.86 31.95 12.71
CA ASP A 56 -18.88 33.00 12.55
C ASP A 56 -18.32 34.41 12.29
N LEU A 57 -17.25 34.49 11.48
CA LEU A 57 -16.62 35.77 11.12
C LEU A 57 -17.19 36.26 9.78
N GLY A 58 -17.47 37.56 9.69
CA GLY A 58 -18.02 38.21 8.50
C GLY A 58 -16.99 38.59 7.43
N GLU A 59 -17.45 39.27 6.38
CA GLU A 59 -16.66 39.65 5.20
C GLU A 59 -15.48 40.58 5.53
N ASP A 60 -15.60 41.44 6.54
CA ASP A 60 -14.48 42.31 6.96
C ASP A 60 -13.28 41.49 7.45
N SER A 61 -13.54 40.39 8.16
CA SER A 61 -12.49 39.45 8.60
C SER A 61 -11.87 38.70 7.41
N ARG A 62 -12.66 38.40 6.38
CA ARG A 62 -12.19 37.80 5.14
C ARG A 62 -11.26 38.75 4.40
N LEU A 63 -11.61 40.04 4.33
CA LEU A 63 -10.76 41.08 3.77
C LEU A 63 -9.44 41.21 4.53
N ILE A 64 -9.49 41.25 5.88
CA ILE A 64 -8.30 41.28 6.73
C ILE A 64 -7.39 40.07 6.46
N LEU A 65 -7.95 38.86 6.30
CA LEU A 65 -7.18 37.67 5.96
C LEU A 65 -6.45 37.82 4.61
N GLU A 66 -7.14 38.29 3.58
CA GLU A 66 -6.52 38.50 2.27
C GLU A 66 -5.40 39.55 2.33
N MET A 67 -5.62 40.65 3.05
CA MET A 67 -4.60 41.68 3.25
C MET A 67 -3.39 41.15 4.03
N ALA A 68 -3.63 40.40 5.11
CA ALA A 68 -2.58 39.75 5.88
C ALA A 68 -1.77 38.79 5.01
N THR A 69 -2.43 38.03 4.12
CA THR A 69 -1.79 37.09 3.20
C THR A 69 -0.84 37.79 2.22
N ARG A 70 -1.23 38.96 1.69
CA ARG A 70 -0.38 39.77 0.79
C ARG A 70 0.82 40.39 1.53
N LEU A 71 0.61 40.81 2.76
CA LEU A 71 1.62 41.50 3.57
C LEU A 71 2.62 40.56 4.26
N GLN A 72 2.27 39.29 4.50
CA GLN A 72 3.09 38.36 5.28
C GLN A 72 4.47 38.07 4.68
N SER A 73 4.62 38.21 3.36
CA SER A 73 5.89 38.00 2.63
C SER A 73 6.86 39.18 2.74
N GLN A 74 6.40 40.33 3.24
CA GLN A 74 7.22 41.53 3.37
C GLN A 74 7.91 41.61 4.75
N PRO A 75 9.18 42.01 4.82
CA PRO A 75 9.88 42.15 6.08
C PRO A 75 9.32 43.33 6.88
N ILE A 76 8.85 43.07 8.11
CA ILE A 76 8.38 44.12 9.02
C ILE A 76 9.60 44.79 9.71
N PRO A 77 9.87 46.09 9.47
CA PRO A 77 10.99 46.77 10.09
C PRO A 77 10.90 46.79 11.62
N HIS A 78 12.01 46.59 12.33
CA HIS A 78 12.09 46.68 13.79
C HIS A 78 11.23 45.70 14.63
N ALA A 79 10.75 44.59 14.04
CA ALA A 79 9.86 43.60 14.70
C ALA A 79 10.46 42.85 15.92
N ARG A 80 11.76 42.99 16.23
CA ARG A 80 12.42 42.25 17.32
C ARG A 80 12.06 42.75 18.73
N LYS A 81 11.94 44.07 18.94
CA LYS A 81 11.73 44.66 20.29
C LYS A 81 10.24 44.90 20.65
N LYS A 82 9.44 45.37 19.69
CA LYS A 82 8.00 45.67 19.87
C LYS A 82 7.21 45.20 18.61
N PRO A 83 6.99 43.89 18.45
CA PRO A 83 6.50 43.31 17.19
C PRO A 83 5.14 43.88 16.76
N TYR A 84 4.20 44.03 17.69
CA TYR A 84 2.89 44.60 17.40
C TYR A 84 2.95 46.07 16.95
N LYS A 85 3.69 46.93 17.67
CA LYS A 85 3.81 48.35 17.28
C LYS A 85 4.49 48.51 15.92
N ALA A 86 5.46 47.65 15.62
CA ALA A 86 6.11 47.60 14.31
C ALA A 86 5.14 47.15 13.22
N ALA A 87 4.34 46.10 13.47
CA ALA A 87 3.31 45.63 12.54
C ALA A 87 2.24 46.70 12.29
N LEU A 88 1.78 47.41 13.32
CA LEU A 88 0.79 48.49 13.18
C LEU A 88 1.33 49.67 12.38
N ALA A 89 2.55 50.12 12.66
CA ALA A 89 3.20 51.16 11.86
C ALA A 89 3.39 50.72 10.40
N PHE A 90 3.70 49.44 10.19
CA PHE A 90 3.82 48.87 8.85
C PHE A 90 2.48 48.83 8.11
N VAL A 91 1.40 48.34 8.73
CA VAL A 91 0.05 48.33 8.16
C VAL A 91 -0.37 49.75 7.73
N ARG A 92 -0.19 50.75 8.60
CA ARG A 92 -0.48 52.16 8.31
C ARG A 92 0.36 52.73 7.17
N SER A 93 1.60 52.26 7.00
CA SER A 93 2.47 52.69 5.90
C SER A 93 2.10 52.10 4.54
N GLN A 94 1.40 50.96 4.53
CA GLN A 94 1.04 50.24 3.30
C GLN A 94 -0.36 50.64 2.77
N GLN A 95 -1.18 51.31 3.58
CA GLN A 95 -2.56 51.65 3.23
C GLN A 95 -2.76 53.16 3.04
N ALA A 96 -3.02 53.56 1.80
CA ALA A 96 -3.55 54.88 1.46
C ALA A 96 -5.10 54.91 1.30
N ALA A 97 -5.82 53.84 1.71
CA ALA A 97 -7.30 53.79 1.66
C ALA A 97 -7.96 52.83 2.68
N LYS A 98 -8.89 53.40 3.47
CA LYS A 98 -10.10 52.86 4.15
C LYS A 98 -10.06 51.44 4.78
N LEU A 99 -9.27 51.24 5.83
CA LEU A 99 -9.69 50.35 6.93
C LEU A 99 -10.14 51.22 8.10
N GLU A 100 -11.13 50.76 8.87
CA GLU A 100 -11.46 51.38 10.15
C GLU A 100 -10.31 51.18 11.14
N ALA A 101 -10.18 52.07 12.13
CA ALA A 101 -9.08 52.02 13.09
C ALA A 101 -8.98 50.65 13.80
N ASP A 102 -10.12 50.04 14.10
CA ASP A 102 -10.21 48.72 14.73
C ASP A 102 -9.65 47.60 13.84
N ASP A 103 -9.88 47.65 12.52
CA ASP A 103 -9.39 46.65 11.57
C ASP A 103 -7.87 46.73 11.35
N GLU A 104 -7.29 47.94 11.42
CA GLU A 104 -5.83 48.11 11.41
C GLU A 104 -5.18 47.37 12.59
N HIS A 105 -5.81 47.47 13.76
CA HIS A 105 -5.35 46.83 14.98
C HIS A 105 -5.47 45.30 14.90
N VAL A 106 -6.58 44.78 14.36
CA VAL A 106 -6.75 43.34 14.09
C VAL A 106 -5.72 42.83 13.08
N LEU A 107 -5.53 43.52 11.95
CA LEU A 107 -4.55 43.14 10.93
C LEU A 107 -3.11 43.14 11.47
N ALA A 108 -2.73 44.15 12.26
CA ALA A 108 -1.43 44.21 12.91
C ALA A 108 -1.23 43.05 13.91
N ALA A 109 -2.28 42.67 14.63
CA ALA A 109 -2.26 41.50 15.52
C ALA A 109 -2.11 40.20 14.75
N VAL A 110 -2.82 40.02 13.63
CA VAL A 110 -2.70 38.84 12.73
C VAL A 110 -1.25 38.66 12.26
N LEU A 111 -0.63 39.72 11.73
CA LEU A 111 0.77 39.68 11.26
C LEU A 111 1.74 39.33 12.40
N THR A 112 1.44 39.77 13.62
CA THR A 112 2.25 39.46 14.81
C THR A 112 2.10 38.00 15.24
N TYR A 113 0.86 37.50 15.30
CA TYR A 113 0.55 36.13 15.71
C TYR A 113 0.99 35.08 14.70
N HIS A 114 1.00 35.44 13.42
CA HIS A 114 1.51 34.60 12.35
C HIS A 114 3.01 34.31 12.52
N GLN A 115 3.83 35.33 12.79
CA GLN A 115 5.29 35.22 12.75
C GLN A 115 5.97 34.63 14.00
N LYS A 116 5.31 34.55 15.17
CA LYS A 116 5.94 34.14 16.45
C LYS A 116 5.14 33.09 17.24
N LYS A 117 5.85 32.41 18.17
CA LYS A 117 5.22 31.62 19.26
C LYS A 117 4.52 32.59 20.23
N ILE A 118 3.20 32.48 20.33
CA ILE A 118 2.36 33.41 21.09
C ILE A 118 2.51 33.15 22.60
N LYS A 119 2.92 34.18 23.36
CA LYS A 119 2.93 34.18 24.84
C LYS A 119 1.73 34.97 25.37
N ARG A 120 1.03 34.45 26.38
CA ARG A 120 -0.18 35.07 26.95
C ARG A 120 0.05 36.52 27.41
N LYS A 121 1.18 36.78 28.09
CA LYS A 121 1.61 38.12 28.54
C LYS A 121 1.78 39.16 27.41
N GLU A 122 1.93 38.74 26.16
CA GLU A 122 2.05 39.65 25.00
C GLU A 122 0.67 40.00 24.41
N ILE A 123 -0.33 39.12 24.56
CA ILE A 123 -1.72 39.38 24.17
C ILE A 123 -2.34 40.40 25.13
N ASP A 124 -2.09 40.24 26.44
CA ASP A 124 -2.65 41.11 27.49
C ASP A 124 -2.16 42.58 27.42
N ARG A 125 -1.14 42.86 26.60
CA ARG A 125 -0.55 44.20 26.40
C ARG A 125 -1.10 44.92 25.17
N LEU A 126 -2.04 44.30 24.46
CA LEU A 126 -2.65 44.88 23.26
C LEU A 126 -3.91 45.64 23.67
N GLU A 127 -4.11 46.82 23.05
CA GLU A 127 -5.34 47.62 23.17
C GLU A 127 -6.46 47.01 22.31
N LEU A 128 -6.75 45.72 22.50
CA LEU A 128 -7.76 44.98 21.74
C LEU A 128 -8.81 44.41 22.69
N SER A 129 -10.08 44.47 22.28
CA SER A 129 -11.16 43.77 22.97
C SER A 129 -10.99 42.24 22.87
N PRO A 130 -11.57 41.45 23.79
CA PRO A 130 -11.54 39.99 23.71
C PRO A 130 -12.08 39.43 22.38
N ILE A 131 -13.07 40.10 21.78
CA ILE A 131 -13.66 39.74 20.47
C ILE A 131 -12.61 39.93 19.37
N GLN A 132 -11.96 41.09 19.31
CA GLN A 132 -10.92 41.38 18.32
C GLN A 132 -9.68 40.48 18.49
N VAL A 133 -9.31 40.12 19.73
CA VAL A 133 -8.24 39.14 19.98
C VAL A 133 -8.62 37.77 19.39
N ARG A 134 -9.85 37.30 19.63
CA ARG A 134 -10.34 36.01 19.10
C ARG A 134 -10.40 36.03 17.57
N GLN A 135 -10.87 37.12 16.98
CA GLN A 135 -10.88 37.35 15.53
C GLN A 135 -9.46 37.28 14.95
N ALA A 136 -8.51 38.05 15.51
CA ALA A 136 -7.12 38.07 15.06
C ALA A 136 -6.42 36.72 15.20
N LEU A 137 -6.66 35.99 16.30
CA LEU A 137 -6.13 34.64 16.49
C LEU A 137 -6.68 33.64 15.48
N THR A 138 -7.98 33.72 15.18
CA THR A 138 -8.64 32.85 14.19
C THR A 138 -8.08 33.10 12.79
N ILE A 139 -8.01 34.36 12.36
CA ILE A 139 -7.43 34.76 11.07
C ILE A 139 -5.95 34.34 10.99
N ALA A 140 -5.18 34.53 12.06
CA ALA A 140 -3.78 34.10 12.10
C ALA A 140 -3.63 32.58 12.01
N ALA A 141 -4.53 31.80 12.60
CA ALA A 141 -4.53 30.35 12.49
C ALA A 141 -4.82 29.89 11.05
N LEU A 142 -5.84 30.45 10.40
CA LEU A 142 -6.15 30.18 9.00
C LEU A 142 -4.98 30.53 8.07
N LEU A 143 -4.36 31.69 8.28
CA LEU A 143 -3.18 32.12 7.52
C LEU A 143 -2.01 31.15 7.70
N LYS A 144 -1.74 30.69 8.93
CA LYS A 144 -0.67 29.72 9.18
C LYS A 144 -0.91 28.40 8.45
N ILE A 145 -2.15 27.91 8.42
CA ILE A 145 -2.51 26.70 7.68
C ILE A 145 -2.28 26.94 6.18
N ALA A 146 -2.78 28.04 5.62
CA ALA A 146 -2.60 28.40 4.22
C ALA A 146 -1.11 28.52 3.82
N VAL A 147 -0.27 29.11 4.68
CA VAL A 147 1.18 29.18 4.45
C VAL A 147 1.86 27.82 4.51
N GLY A 148 1.38 26.92 5.37
CA GLY A 148 1.84 25.53 5.40
C GLY A 148 1.50 24.77 4.12
N LEU A 149 0.34 25.06 3.51
CA LEU A 149 -0.11 24.45 2.26
C LEU A 149 0.71 24.85 1.03
N ASP A 150 1.64 25.81 1.16
CA ASP A 150 2.59 26.20 0.11
C ASP A 150 4.01 26.33 0.70
N SER A 151 4.36 25.40 1.61
CA SER A 151 5.67 25.34 2.24
C SER A 151 6.78 25.01 1.24
N SER A 152 6.45 24.19 0.23
CA SER A 152 7.26 23.87 -0.95
C SER A 152 7.53 25.10 -1.82
N GLY A 153 6.62 26.07 -1.80
CA GLY A 153 6.64 27.24 -2.69
C GLY A 153 6.31 26.93 -4.14
N SER A 154 5.71 25.77 -4.43
CA SER A 154 5.35 25.35 -5.78
C SER A 154 4.13 26.09 -6.33
N GLY A 155 3.22 26.54 -5.47
CA GLY A 155 1.93 27.11 -5.86
C GLY A 155 1.00 26.13 -6.57
N HIS A 156 1.24 24.81 -6.42
CA HIS A 156 0.44 23.76 -7.07
C HIS A 156 -0.47 22.99 -6.12
N THR A 157 -0.17 22.96 -4.82
CA THR A 157 -1.02 22.32 -3.81
C THR A 157 -2.37 23.05 -3.70
N ARG A 158 -3.48 22.32 -3.82
CA ARG A 158 -4.83 22.91 -3.78
C ARG A 158 -5.71 22.20 -2.78
N ILE A 159 -6.46 22.97 -1.99
CA ILE A 159 -7.56 22.42 -1.20
C ILE A 159 -8.65 21.90 -2.14
N GLN A 160 -8.88 20.60 -2.11
CA GLN A 160 -9.95 19.92 -2.84
C GLN A 160 -11.27 20.01 -2.06
N SER A 161 -11.23 19.71 -0.76
CA SER A 161 -12.39 19.77 0.13
C SER A 161 -11.96 20.06 1.57
N VAL A 162 -12.94 20.51 2.37
CA VAL A 162 -12.84 20.63 3.83
C VAL A 162 -14.07 19.93 4.39
N GLU A 163 -13.84 18.83 5.09
CA GLU A 163 -14.89 17.89 5.50
C GLU A 163 -14.93 17.77 7.03
N GLN A 164 -16.11 17.84 7.63
CA GLN A 164 -16.26 17.57 9.06
C GLN A 164 -16.31 16.05 9.29
N THR A 165 -15.57 15.58 10.29
CA THR A 165 -15.52 14.18 10.70
C THR A 165 -15.91 14.05 12.17
N GLU A 166 -16.18 12.83 12.64
CA GLU A 166 -16.49 12.58 14.06
C GLU A 166 -15.41 13.10 15.02
N ASN A 167 -14.14 13.10 14.56
CA ASN A 167 -12.97 13.48 15.35
C ASN A 167 -12.45 14.89 15.03
N GLY A 168 -13.18 15.70 14.24
CA GLY A 168 -12.80 17.07 13.90
C GLY A 168 -13.07 17.44 12.44
N MET A 169 -12.03 17.80 11.70
CA MET A 169 -12.13 18.27 10.33
C MET A 169 -10.93 17.80 9.49
N TRP A 170 -11.18 17.39 8.26
CA TRP A 170 -10.17 17.10 7.26
C TRP A 170 -10.03 18.25 6.27
N ILE A 171 -8.80 18.60 5.94
CA ILE A 171 -8.47 19.48 4.81
C ILE A 171 -7.80 18.58 3.78
N VAL A 172 -8.55 18.26 2.72
CA VAL A 172 -8.08 17.38 1.66
C VAL A 172 -7.38 18.21 0.60
N VAL A 173 -6.13 17.84 0.30
CA VAL A 173 -5.26 18.62 -0.60
C VAL A 173 -4.77 17.77 -1.76
N ASP A 174 -4.66 18.38 -2.94
CA ASP A 174 -4.20 17.71 -4.15
C ASP A 174 -3.06 18.50 -4.81
N GLY A 175 -2.20 17.80 -5.57
CA GLY A 175 -1.07 18.40 -6.27
C GLY A 175 0.26 17.68 -6.03
N PRO A 176 1.29 17.96 -6.85
CA PRO A 176 2.53 17.20 -6.85
C PRO A 176 3.32 17.29 -5.54
N GLU A 177 3.23 18.39 -4.80
CA GLU A 177 3.88 18.59 -3.50
C GLU A 177 2.93 18.45 -2.31
N ALA A 178 1.67 18.06 -2.55
CA ALA A 178 0.58 18.09 -1.57
C ALA A 178 0.90 17.28 -0.31
N ALA A 179 1.51 16.10 -0.44
CA ALA A 179 1.92 15.29 0.71
C ALA A 179 2.92 16.02 1.62
N SER A 180 3.88 16.75 1.05
CA SER A 180 4.88 17.50 1.84
C SER A 180 4.28 18.75 2.47
N ASP A 181 3.43 19.46 1.73
CA ASP A 181 2.75 20.67 2.19
C ASP A 181 1.69 20.35 3.25
N ALA A 182 1.03 19.19 3.16
CA ALA A 182 0.11 18.70 4.17
C ALA A 182 0.77 18.55 5.54
N VAL A 183 2.00 18.02 5.61
CA VAL A 183 2.75 17.89 6.88
C VAL A 183 3.04 19.26 7.51
N ALA A 184 3.45 20.23 6.70
CA ALA A 184 3.71 21.59 7.18
C ALA A 184 2.42 22.29 7.66
N ALA A 185 1.35 22.17 6.89
CA ALA A 185 0.02 22.69 7.24
C ALA A 185 -0.52 22.04 8.52
N GLN A 186 -0.35 20.73 8.69
CA GLN A 186 -0.73 19.99 9.90
C GLN A 186 -0.01 20.53 11.14
N HIS A 187 1.29 20.79 11.03
CA HIS A 187 2.05 21.41 12.12
C HIS A 187 1.51 22.79 12.49
N ASN A 188 1.14 23.58 11.48
CA ASN A 188 0.64 24.94 11.63
C ASN A 188 -0.79 25.00 12.18
N ALA A 189 -1.60 23.97 11.96
CA ALA A 189 -2.96 23.84 12.50
C ALA A 189 -3.02 23.76 14.03
N ARG A 190 -1.90 23.58 14.73
CA ARG A 190 -1.86 23.57 16.21
C ARG A 190 -2.43 24.83 16.86
N LEU A 191 -2.29 26.00 16.20
CA LEU A 191 -2.86 27.24 16.72
C LEU A 191 -4.39 27.21 16.70
N TRP A 192 -4.98 26.65 15.64
CA TRP A 192 -6.43 26.48 15.48
C TRP A 192 -7.02 25.69 16.65
N VAL A 193 -6.44 24.53 16.95
CA VAL A 193 -6.86 23.67 18.08
C VAL A 193 -6.67 24.38 19.42
N LYS A 194 -5.56 25.11 19.59
CA LYS A 194 -5.28 25.86 20.83
C LYS A 194 -6.28 26.98 21.11
N ILE A 195 -6.91 27.55 20.08
CA ILE A 195 -7.97 28.57 20.22
C ILE A 195 -9.28 27.94 20.73
N GLY A 196 -9.46 26.63 20.59
CA GLY A 196 -10.64 25.89 21.00
C GLY A 196 -11.52 25.40 19.85
N TYR A 197 -11.02 25.45 18.61
CA TYR A 197 -11.71 24.86 17.46
C TYR A 197 -11.44 23.35 17.36
N PRO A 198 -12.26 22.59 16.59
CA PRO A 198 -12.07 21.15 16.39
C PRO A 198 -10.68 20.80 15.87
N ASN A 199 -10.27 19.55 16.12
CA ASN A 199 -9.01 19.02 15.58
C ASN A 199 -9.01 19.08 14.04
N VAL A 200 -7.84 19.31 13.45
CA VAL A 200 -7.67 19.41 12.00
C VAL A 200 -6.65 18.38 11.55
N GLU A 201 -7.00 17.62 10.52
CA GLU A 201 -6.10 16.72 9.82
C GLU A 201 -5.95 17.21 8.37
N VAL A 202 -4.72 17.49 7.94
CA VAL A 202 -4.42 17.86 6.55
C VAL A 202 -3.90 16.63 5.83
N ILE A 203 -4.61 16.19 4.80
CA ILE A 203 -4.41 14.88 4.17
C ILE A 203 -4.39 15.03 2.65
N GLU A 204 -3.53 14.29 1.97
CA GLU A 204 -3.52 14.21 0.50
C GLU A 204 -4.81 13.58 -0.03
N SER A 205 -5.28 14.03 -1.20
CA SER A 205 -6.47 13.56 -1.91
C SER A 205 -6.55 12.05 -2.03
N VAL A 206 -5.45 11.41 -2.42
CA VAL A 206 -5.34 9.96 -2.57
C VAL A 206 -5.43 9.25 -1.22
N GLU A 207 -4.81 9.79 -0.18
CA GLU A 207 -4.90 9.21 1.16
C GLU A 207 -6.29 9.38 1.76
N ALA A 208 -6.91 10.54 1.61
CA ALA A 208 -8.29 10.80 2.04
C ALA A 208 -9.27 9.85 1.34
N ALA A 209 -9.16 9.71 0.02
CA ALA A 209 -9.96 8.76 -0.74
C ALA A 209 -9.74 7.31 -0.26
N ALA A 210 -8.50 6.93 0.03
CA ALA A 210 -8.19 5.58 0.53
C ALA A 210 -8.77 5.30 1.92
N ARG A 211 -8.94 6.32 2.76
CA ARG A 211 -9.58 6.21 4.09
C ARG A 211 -11.12 6.17 4.00
N LEU A 212 -11.71 6.88 3.04
CA LEU A 212 -13.15 6.97 2.87
C LEU A 212 -13.75 5.84 2.03
N THR A 213 -12.94 5.21 1.17
CA THR A 213 -13.41 4.10 0.34
C THR A 213 -13.71 2.89 1.22
N PRO A 214 -14.97 2.42 1.33
CA PRO A 214 -15.31 1.27 2.15
C PRO A 214 -14.64 0.02 1.59
N PHE A 215 -14.28 -0.91 2.47
CA PHE A 215 -13.75 -2.20 2.05
C PHE A 215 -14.82 -3.01 1.32
N PRO A 216 -14.44 -3.86 0.35
CA PRO A 216 -15.38 -4.66 -0.39
C PRO A 216 -15.86 -5.84 0.46
N GLU A 217 -17.17 -6.04 0.49
CA GLU A 217 -17.78 -7.25 1.05
C GLU A 217 -17.56 -8.46 0.13
N PRO A 218 -17.56 -9.70 0.68
CA PRO A 218 -17.51 -10.91 -0.13
C PRO A 218 -18.60 -10.94 -1.20
N MET A 219 -18.19 -11.27 -2.43
CA MET A 219 -19.08 -11.34 -3.59
C MET A 219 -19.35 -12.80 -3.96
N GLU A 220 -20.52 -13.08 -4.52
CA GLU A 220 -20.87 -14.44 -5.00
C GLU A 220 -20.02 -14.84 -6.21
N SER A 221 -19.70 -13.87 -7.08
CA SER A 221 -18.97 -14.08 -8.32
C SER A 221 -18.00 -12.93 -8.61
N ILE A 222 -17.09 -13.11 -9.58
CA ILE A 222 -16.10 -12.10 -9.99
C ILE A 222 -16.77 -10.98 -10.80
N GLY A 223 -17.78 -11.31 -11.61
CA GLY A 223 -18.49 -10.36 -12.47
C GLY A 223 -17.67 -9.98 -13.71
N MET A 224 -16.89 -10.92 -14.24
CA MET A 224 -16.05 -10.75 -15.42
C MET A 224 -16.86 -10.88 -16.71
N SER A 225 -16.65 -9.94 -17.63
CA SER A 225 -17.15 -9.98 -19.01
C SER A 225 -16.02 -10.32 -19.99
N ARG A 226 -16.39 -10.91 -21.14
CA ARG A 226 -15.47 -11.18 -22.26
C ARG A 226 -14.95 -9.89 -22.92
N ASP A 227 -15.71 -8.82 -22.80
CA ASP A 227 -15.41 -7.50 -23.38
C ASP A 227 -14.72 -6.57 -22.36
N ASP A 228 -14.49 -7.03 -21.12
CA ASP A 228 -13.64 -6.30 -20.19
C ASP A 228 -12.24 -6.18 -20.77
N SER A 229 -11.58 -5.04 -20.56
CA SER A 229 -10.14 -4.98 -20.78
C SER A 229 -9.45 -5.94 -19.80
N LEU A 230 -8.28 -6.48 -20.18
CA LEU A 230 -7.55 -7.41 -19.34
C LEU A 230 -7.16 -6.79 -17.99
N ALA A 231 -6.92 -5.48 -17.94
CA ALA A 231 -6.65 -4.74 -16.71
C ALA A 231 -7.88 -4.70 -15.80
N GLU A 232 -9.05 -4.41 -16.36
CA GLU A 232 -10.32 -4.38 -15.62
C GLU A 232 -10.70 -5.76 -15.09
N ALA A 233 -10.56 -6.79 -15.92
CA ALA A 233 -10.72 -8.18 -15.51
C ALA A 233 -9.79 -8.54 -14.35
N GLY A 234 -8.51 -8.14 -14.42
CA GLY A 234 -7.54 -8.30 -13.36
C GLY A 234 -7.94 -7.60 -12.06
N ARG A 235 -8.41 -6.35 -12.12
CA ARG A 235 -8.90 -5.62 -10.93
C ARG A 235 -10.13 -6.30 -10.31
N LYS A 236 -11.08 -6.80 -11.11
CA LYS A 236 -12.25 -7.56 -10.62
C LYS A 236 -11.84 -8.84 -9.88
N VAL A 237 -10.94 -9.64 -10.47
CA VAL A 237 -10.40 -10.87 -9.84
C VAL A 237 -9.68 -10.53 -8.53
N MET A 238 -8.84 -9.50 -8.54
CA MET A 238 -8.13 -9.06 -7.35
C MET A 238 -9.09 -8.57 -6.26
N ARG A 239 -10.11 -7.79 -6.62
CA ARG A 239 -11.14 -7.32 -5.68
C ARG A 239 -11.93 -8.47 -5.07
N TYR A 240 -12.30 -9.47 -5.87
CA TYR A 240 -12.98 -10.67 -5.41
C TYR A 240 -12.18 -11.41 -4.32
N HIS A 241 -10.90 -11.69 -4.58
CA HIS A 241 -10.08 -12.38 -3.59
C HIS A 241 -9.66 -11.50 -2.42
N PHE A 242 -9.55 -10.18 -2.62
CA PHE A 242 -9.28 -9.24 -1.55
C PHE A 242 -10.45 -9.15 -0.57
N ALA A 243 -11.70 -9.07 -1.05
CA ALA A 243 -12.89 -9.10 -0.21
C ALA A 243 -12.94 -10.35 0.68
N ARG A 244 -12.68 -11.53 0.09
CA ARG A 244 -12.60 -12.79 0.86
C ARG A 244 -11.45 -12.78 1.87
N MET A 245 -10.28 -12.27 1.50
CA MET A 245 -9.17 -12.14 2.46
C MET A 245 -9.56 -11.28 3.66
N LEU A 246 -10.31 -10.19 3.45
CA LEU A 246 -10.74 -9.30 4.53
C LEU A 246 -11.83 -9.92 5.40
N SER A 247 -12.76 -10.69 4.82
CA SER A 247 -13.87 -11.29 5.60
C SER A 247 -13.40 -12.31 6.66
N TYR A 248 -12.28 -12.98 6.42
CA TYR A 248 -11.69 -13.92 7.38
C TYR A 248 -10.65 -13.27 8.31
N GLU A 249 -10.40 -11.97 8.18
CA GLU A 249 -9.35 -11.29 8.93
C GLU A 249 -9.66 -11.25 10.44
N GLU A 250 -10.90 -10.92 10.80
CA GLU A 250 -11.33 -10.85 12.19
C GLU A 250 -11.23 -12.23 12.87
N GLY A 251 -11.79 -13.26 12.24
CA GLY A 251 -11.70 -14.64 12.72
C GLY A 251 -10.26 -15.13 12.86
N THR A 252 -9.39 -14.82 11.88
CA THR A 252 -7.96 -15.14 11.94
C THR A 252 -7.27 -14.48 13.15
N ARG A 253 -7.63 -13.23 13.47
CA ARG A 253 -7.10 -12.50 14.62
C ARG A 253 -7.56 -13.13 15.93
N LEU A 254 -8.85 -13.43 16.06
CA LEU A 254 -9.42 -14.08 17.24
C LEU A 254 -8.81 -15.48 17.44
N GLY A 255 -8.69 -16.25 16.36
CA GLY A 255 -8.12 -17.59 16.35
C GLY A 255 -9.00 -18.64 17.03
N GLU A 256 -10.32 -18.42 17.07
CA GLU A 256 -11.30 -19.35 17.62
C GLU A 256 -11.54 -20.54 16.66
N ASP A 257 -11.57 -20.27 15.36
CA ASP A 257 -11.65 -21.28 14.30
C ASP A 257 -10.35 -21.29 13.47
N ILE A 258 -9.79 -22.47 13.23
CA ILE A 258 -8.58 -22.66 12.42
C ILE A 258 -8.88 -22.41 10.94
N GLU A 259 -10.14 -22.59 10.53
CA GLU A 259 -10.57 -22.46 9.15
C GLU A 259 -10.56 -21.01 8.67
N ASP A 260 -10.75 -20.03 9.56
CA ASP A 260 -10.59 -18.61 9.19
C ASP A 260 -9.17 -18.31 8.69
N LEU A 261 -8.16 -18.83 9.40
CA LEU A 261 -6.75 -18.70 8.99
C LEU A 261 -6.49 -19.45 7.68
N HIS A 262 -7.05 -20.65 7.53
CA HIS A 262 -6.96 -21.44 6.28
C HIS A 262 -7.50 -20.62 5.10
N ASP A 263 -8.74 -20.14 5.22
CA ASP A 263 -9.44 -19.45 4.15
C ASP A 263 -8.84 -18.09 3.84
N MET A 264 -8.42 -17.33 4.85
CA MET A 264 -7.67 -16.08 4.66
C MET A 264 -6.38 -16.32 3.88
N ARG A 265 -5.64 -17.39 4.20
CA ARG A 265 -4.41 -17.77 3.47
C ARG A 265 -4.72 -18.20 2.04
N VAL A 266 -5.77 -18.98 1.82
CA VAL A 266 -6.20 -19.41 0.48
C VAL A 266 -6.57 -18.20 -0.38
N ALA A 267 -7.35 -17.26 0.15
CA ALA A 267 -7.72 -16.01 -0.51
C ALA A 267 -6.47 -15.17 -0.84
N THR A 268 -5.55 -14.99 0.12
CA THR A 268 -4.29 -14.28 -0.08
C THR A 268 -3.42 -14.91 -1.18
N ARG A 269 -3.34 -16.24 -1.21
CA ARG A 269 -2.56 -16.98 -2.21
C ARG A 269 -3.17 -16.85 -3.61
N ARG A 270 -4.50 -16.96 -3.74
CA ARG A 270 -5.20 -16.74 -5.02
C ARG A 270 -5.05 -15.30 -5.48
N LEU A 271 -5.24 -14.33 -4.59
CA LEU A 271 -4.99 -12.92 -4.87
C LEU A 271 -3.57 -12.70 -5.41
N ARG A 272 -2.53 -13.27 -4.79
CA ARG A 272 -1.15 -13.20 -5.30
C ARG A 272 -0.97 -13.84 -6.67
N ALA A 273 -1.61 -14.99 -6.92
CA ALA A 273 -1.52 -15.66 -8.21
C ALA A 273 -2.17 -14.85 -9.33
N SER A 274 -3.22 -14.07 -9.04
CA SER A 274 -3.83 -13.18 -10.04
C SER A 274 -2.85 -12.14 -10.57
N PHE A 275 -1.91 -11.66 -9.76
CA PHE A 275 -0.89 -10.71 -10.21
C PHE A 275 -0.02 -11.32 -11.30
N GLU A 276 0.25 -12.64 -11.26
CA GLU A 276 1.04 -13.30 -12.30
C GLU A 276 0.27 -13.42 -13.64
N VAL A 277 -1.06 -13.58 -13.58
CA VAL A 277 -1.90 -13.71 -14.77
C VAL A 277 -2.12 -12.35 -15.45
N PHE A 278 -2.32 -11.30 -14.66
CA PHE A 278 -2.73 -9.99 -15.17
C PHE A 278 -1.60 -8.95 -15.20
N LEU A 279 -0.36 -9.29 -14.80
CA LEU A 279 0.75 -8.33 -14.66
C LEU A 279 0.93 -7.43 -15.88
N ASP A 280 0.90 -8.03 -17.07
CA ASP A 280 1.18 -7.34 -18.33
C ASP A 280 0.06 -6.40 -18.78
N ALA A 281 -1.09 -6.44 -18.13
CA ALA A 281 -2.18 -5.49 -18.38
C ALA A 281 -1.97 -4.14 -17.66
N PHE A 282 -1.02 -4.06 -16.72
CA PHE A 282 -0.74 -2.86 -15.94
C PHE A 282 0.57 -2.20 -16.34
N GLU A 283 0.69 -0.91 -16.03
CA GLU A 283 1.93 -0.15 -16.16
C GLU A 283 3.04 -0.76 -15.28
N PRO A 284 4.29 -0.84 -15.79
CA PRO A 284 5.39 -1.45 -15.03
C PRO A 284 5.55 -0.83 -13.64
N GLY A 285 5.58 -1.68 -12.61
CA GLY A 285 5.83 -1.27 -11.23
C GLY A 285 4.61 -0.79 -10.44
N VAL A 286 3.47 -0.47 -11.08
CA VAL A 286 2.25 -0.03 -10.37
C VAL A 286 1.78 -1.04 -9.33
N LEU A 287 1.82 -2.33 -9.65
CA LEU A 287 1.37 -3.40 -8.74
C LEU A 287 2.39 -3.76 -7.64
N LYS A 288 3.64 -3.27 -7.74
CA LYS A 288 4.75 -3.67 -6.85
C LYS A 288 4.48 -3.38 -5.37
N PRO A 289 3.94 -2.21 -4.96
CA PRO A 289 3.66 -1.92 -3.56
C PRO A 289 2.61 -2.87 -2.97
N TYR A 290 1.54 -3.17 -3.71
CA TYR A 290 0.47 -4.06 -3.27
C TYR A 290 0.96 -5.51 -3.15
N LEU A 291 1.76 -5.97 -4.11
CA LEU A 291 2.37 -7.29 -4.06
C LEU A 291 3.32 -7.44 -2.86
N LYS A 292 4.02 -6.37 -2.45
CA LYS A 292 4.85 -6.38 -1.23
C LYS A 292 4.00 -6.63 0.01
N GLY A 293 2.88 -5.91 0.17
CA GLY A 293 1.93 -6.10 1.29
C GLY A 293 1.32 -7.51 1.31
N LEU A 294 0.90 -8.02 0.15
CA LEU A 294 0.37 -9.38 0.02
C LEU A 294 1.39 -10.47 0.30
N ARG A 295 2.66 -10.27 -0.09
CA ARG A 295 3.75 -11.21 0.22
C ARG A 295 4.04 -11.24 1.71
N ALA A 296 4.06 -10.09 2.38
CA ALA A 296 4.22 -10.02 3.83
C ALA A 296 3.06 -10.73 4.55
N THR A 297 1.82 -10.42 4.16
CA THR A 297 0.61 -11.08 4.68
C THR A 297 0.66 -12.58 4.47
N GLY A 298 0.90 -13.05 3.24
CA GLY A 298 0.96 -14.48 2.95
C GLY A 298 2.09 -15.23 3.65
N ARG A 299 3.21 -14.57 3.99
CA ARG A 299 4.27 -15.19 4.80
C ARG A 299 3.84 -15.31 6.27
N ALA A 300 3.26 -14.25 6.83
CA ALA A 300 2.78 -14.23 8.20
C ALA A 300 1.72 -15.32 8.44
N LEU A 301 0.69 -15.40 7.58
CA LEU A 301 -0.34 -16.45 7.64
C LEU A 301 0.25 -17.85 7.39
N GLY A 302 1.23 -17.92 6.48
CA GLY A 302 1.87 -19.17 6.07
C GLY A 302 2.55 -19.89 7.22
N GLN A 303 3.35 -19.17 8.00
CA GLN A 303 4.11 -19.72 9.13
C GLN A 303 3.24 -20.38 10.19
N VAL A 304 2.04 -19.85 10.43
CA VAL A 304 1.08 -20.45 11.38
C VAL A 304 0.39 -21.66 10.75
N ARG A 305 -0.19 -21.47 9.55
CA ARG A 305 -1.01 -22.51 8.91
C ARG A 305 -0.18 -23.73 8.46
N ASP A 306 1.09 -23.57 8.14
CA ASP A 306 1.96 -24.71 7.84
C ASP A 306 2.03 -25.65 9.06
N LEU A 307 2.19 -25.11 10.27
CA LEU A 307 2.21 -25.89 11.52
C LEU A 307 0.85 -26.51 11.84
N ASP A 308 -0.26 -25.80 11.60
CA ASP A 308 -1.62 -26.38 11.74
C ASP A 308 -1.77 -27.63 10.87
N VAL A 309 -1.35 -27.54 9.59
CA VAL A 309 -1.43 -28.67 8.64
C VAL A 309 -0.53 -29.83 9.08
N PHE A 310 0.67 -29.55 9.62
CA PHE A 310 1.54 -30.63 10.09
C PHE A 310 0.98 -31.33 11.33
N MET A 311 0.42 -30.58 12.28
CA MET A 311 -0.24 -31.16 13.45
C MET A 311 -1.48 -31.97 13.05
N GLU A 312 -2.30 -31.48 12.11
CA GLU A 312 -3.46 -32.20 11.57
C GLU A 312 -3.06 -33.56 10.96
N LYS A 313 -1.94 -33.62 10.23
CA LYS A 313 -1.41 -34.87 9.66
C LYS A 313 -0.92 -35.85 10.72
N VAL A 314 -0.30 -35.35 11.79
CA VAL A 314 0.06 -36.19 12.94
C VAL A 314 -1.20 -36.74 13.60
N GLN A 315 -2.25 -35.93 13.77
CA GLN A 315 -3.53 -36.41 14.31
C GLN A 315 -4.15 -37.51 13.42
N HIS A 316 -4.06 -37.37 12.09
CA HIS A 316 -4.49 -38.42 11.19
C HIS A 316 -3.67 -39.71 11.34
N TYR A 317 -2.35 -39.60 11.47
CA TYR A 317 -1.47 -40.74 11.72
C TYR A 317 -1.77 -41.42 13.07
N LEU A 318 -2.01 -40.64 14.13
CA LEU A 318 -2.40 -41.16 15.45
C LEU A 318 -3.67 -42.03 15.35
N ALA A 319 -4.64 -41.64 14.51
CA ALA A 319 -5.83 -42.44 14.27
C ALA A 319 -5.57 -43.80 13.56
N THR A 320 -4.36 -44.03 13.03
CA THR A 320 -3.97 -45.28 12.36
C THR A 320 -3.17 -46.24 13.24
N ILE A 321 -2.73 -45.81 14.43
CA ILE A 321 -1.91 -46.61 15.34
C ILE A 321 -2.65 -46.90 16.66
N HIS A 322 -2.08 -47.78 17.50
CA HIS A 322 -2.65 -48.10 18.81
C HIS A 322 -2.45 -46.96 19.82
N GLU A 323 -3.44 -46.74 20.70
CA GLU A 323 -3.48 -45.63 21.66
C GLU A 323 -2.26 -45.57 22.60
N GLU A 324 -1.70 -46.73 22.96
CA GLU A 324 -0.48 -46.86 23.77
C GLU A 324 0.76 -46.20 23.15
N ARG A 325 0.76 -45.99 21.83
CA ARG A 325 1.86 -45.37 21.08
C ARG A 325 1.68 -43.86 20.91
N HIS A 326 0.54 -43.31 21.31
CA HIS A 326 0.24 -41.88 21.10
C HIS A 326 1.20 -40.97 21.86
N GLU A 327 1.54 -41.32 23.10
CA GLU A 327 2.42 -40.54 23.97
C GLU A 327 3.81 -40.31 23.33
N GLY A 328 4.25 -41.20 22.44
CA GLY A 328 5.54 -41.09 21.74
C GLY A 328 5.63 -39.92 20.76
N LEU A 329 4.51 -39.30 20.37
CA LEU A 329 4.48 -38.12 19.49
C LEU A 329 4.23 -36.80 20.23
N ASP A 330 3.95 -36.84 21.55
CA ASP A 330 3.61 -35.66 22.33
C ASP A 330 4.70 -34.60 22.29
N VAL A 331 5.96 -35.03 22.28
CA VAL A 331 7.10 -34.11 22.27
C VAL A 331 7.24 -33.36 20.94
N LEU A 332 6.91 -34.01 19.83
CA LEU A 332 6.86 -33.38 18.50
C LEU A 332 5.73 -32.36 18.45
N LEU A 333 4.53 -32.76 18.87
CA LEU A 333 3.35 -31.90 18.91
C LEU A 333 3.55 -30.69 19.82
N ALA A 334 4.14 -30.87 21.00
CA ALA A 334 4.47 -29.79 21.92
C ALA A 334 5.47 -28.80 21.30
N GLY A 335 6.50 -29.31 20.62
CA GLY A 335 7.48 -28.49 19.89
C GLY A 335 6.82 -27.64 18.79
N TRP A 336 5.99 -28.24 17.94
CA TRP A 336 5.28 -27.52 16.88
C TRP A 336 4.24 -26.54 17.43
N LYS A 337 3.54 -26.89 18.51
CA LYS A 337 2.61 -25.96 19.18
C LYS A 337 3.34 -24.72 19.70
N ALA A 338 4.50 -24.88 20.33
CA ALA A 338 5.30 -23.74 20.77
C ALA A 338 5.75 -22.85 19.59
N GLN A 339 6.20 -23.45 18.48
CA GLN A 339 6.56 -22.72 17.27
C GLN A 339 5.36 -21.98 16.66
N ARG A 340 4.17 -22.60 16.70
CA ARG A 340 2.94 -22.04 16.19
C ARG A 340 2.53 -20.80 16.96
N GLU A 341 2.59 -20.83 18.28
CA GLU A 341 2.27 -19.66 19.11
C GLU A 341 3.26 -18.50 18.89
N ALA A 342 4.54 -18.81 18.69
CA ALA A 342 5.53 -17.81 18.30
C ALA A 342 5.23 -17.20 16.92
N ALA A 343 4.90 -18.04 15.92
CA ALA A 343 4.48 -17.59 14.59
C ALA A 343 3.18 -16.77 14.63
N ARG A 344 2.22 -17.15 15.48
CA ARG A 344 0.96 -16.44 15.67
C ARG A 344 1.20 -15.05 16.25
N THR A 345 2.13 -14.90 17.18
CA THR A 345 2.54 -13.59 17.70
C THR A 345 3.07 -12.70 16.58
N GLN A 346 3.99 -13.21 15.75
CA GLN A 346 4.54 -12.46 14.59
C GLN A 346 3.46 -12.11 13.55
N MET A 347 2.49 -13.00 13.35
CA MET A 347 1.35 -12.76 12.47
C MET A 347 0.49 -11.60 12.97
N LEU A 348 0.16 -11.59 14.27
CA LEU A 348 -0.61 -10.51 14.89
C LEU A 348 0.15 -9.19 14.86
N ASP A 349 1.46 -9.19 15.11
CA ASP A 349 2.31 -7.99 14.99
C ASP A 349 2.27 -7.39 13.59
N TRP A 350 2.35 -8.24 12.55
CA TRP A 350 2.19 -7.79 11.17
C TRP A 350 0.80 -7.18 10.92
N MET A 351 -0.26 -7.88 11.35
CA MET A 351 -1.63 -7.46 11.12
C MET A 351 -2.02 -6.20 11.92
N ASN A 352 -1.38 -5.94 13.05
CA ASN A 352 -1.63 -4.76 13.88
C ASN A 352 -0.81 -3.53 13.46
N ASN A 353 0.16 -3.68 12.55
CA ASN A 353 1.00 -2.56 12.17
C ASN A 353 0.30 -1.59 11.19
N GLU A 354 0.76 -0.34 11.18
CA GLU A 354 0.25 0.70 10.29
C GLU A 354 0.48 0.36 8.81
N GLY A 355 1.57 -0.34 8.49
CA GLY A 355 1.91 -0.75 7.13
C GLY A 355 0.89 -1.69 6.49
N TYR A 356 0.28 -2.58 7.26
CA TYR A 356 -0.78 -3.48 6.82
C TYR A 356 -2.08 -2.71 6.60
N THR A 357 -2.42 -1.79 7.50
CA THR A 357 -3.58 -0.90 7.37
C THR A 357 -3.47 -0.01 6.13
N ASP A 358 -2.29 0.60 5.91
CA ASP A 358 -2.02 1.44 4.74
C ASP A 358 -2.06 0.63 3.44
N PHE A 359 -1.45 -0.56 3.42
CA PHE A 359 -1.55 -1.50 2.31
C PHE A 359 -3.01 -1.79 1.95
N LYS A 360 -3.84 -2.18 2.93
CA LYS A 360 -5.25 -2.49 2.70
C LYS A 360 -6.00 -1.32 2.09
N ARG A 361 -5.89 -0.12 2.67
CA ARG A 361 -6.58 1.08 2.21
C ARG A 361 -6.17 1.49 0.78
N LYS A 362 -4.87 1.57 0.52
CA LYS A 362 -4.36 1.96 -0.81
C LYS A 362 -4.69 0.92 -1.87
N PHE A 363 -4.64 -0.36 -1.53
CA PHE A 363 -5.02 -1.41 -2.47
C PHE A 363 -6.53 -1.41 -2.72
N ASN A 364 -7.35 -1.17 -1.70
CA ASN A 364 -8.79 -1.01 -1.85
C ASN A 364 -9.16 0.12 -2.82
N LEU A 365 -8.52 1.29 -2.65
CA LEU A 365 -8.73 2.44 -3.55
C LEU A 365 -8.36 2.08 -4.99
N PHE A 366 -7.20 1.44 -5.19
CA PHE A 366 -6.76 0.97 -6.51
C PHE A 366 -7.78 0.03 -7.18
N LEU A 367 -8.28 -0.94 -6.42
CA LEU A 367 -9.28 -1.91 -6.92
C LEU A 367 -10.66 -1.27 -7.16
N SER A 368 -10.97 -0.17 -6.46
CA SER A 368 -12.23 0.55 -6.59
C SER A 368 -12.21 1.64 -7.67
N THR A 369 -11.05 1.92 -8.28
CA THR A 369 -10.89 2.99 -9.28
C THR A 369 -10.77 2.40 -10.70
N PRO A 370 -11.80 2.49 -11.56
CA PRO A 370 -11.75 2.02 -12.95
C PRO A 370 -10.55 2.57 -13.72
N GLY A 371 -9.89 1.69 -14.48
CA GLY A 371 -8.71 2.03 -15.28
C GLY A 371 -7.43 2.30 -14.49
N ALA A 372 -7.46 2.24 -13.15
CA ALA A 372 -6.28 2.54 -12.34
C ALA A 372 -5.09 1.64 -12.70
N GLY A 373 -4.00 2.26 -13.12
CA GLY A 373 -2.76 1.57 -13.46
C GLY A 373 -2.80 0.75 -14.75
N ALA A 374 -3.89 0.79 -15.50
CA ALA A 374 -3.99 0.08 -16.77
C ALA A 374 -2.93 0.58 -17.75
N ARG A 375 -2.32 -0.33 -18.50
CA ARG A 375 -1.33 0.02 -19.52
C ARG A 375 -2.00 0.82 -20.64
N SER A 376 -1.38 1.92 -21.04
CA SER A 376 -1.89 2.75 -22.13
C SER A 376 -1.77 2.03 -23.48
N THR A 377 -2.88 1.94 -24.22
CA THR A 377 -2.89 1.42 -25.59
C THR A 377 -2.72 2.58 -26.58
N PRO A 378 -1.77 2.51 -27.53
CA PRO A 378 -1.60 3.56 -28.54
C PRO A 378 -2.89 3.75 -29.35
N PRO A 379 -3.41 4.99 -29.52
CA PRO A 379 -4.69 5.23 -30.19
C PRO A 379 -4.74 4.77 -31.66
N SER A 380 -3.59 4.72 -32.32
CA SER A 380 -3.47 4.49 -33.76
C SER A 380 -3.01 3.07 -34.14
N THR A 381 -2.75 2.20 -33.17
CA THR A 381 -2.22 0.85 -33.43
C THR A 381 -3.17 -0.18 -32.81
N PRO A 382 -3.79 -1.07 -33.62
CA PRO A 382 -4.60 -2.15 -33.08
C PRO A 382 -3.77 -3.07 -32.20
N THR A 383 -4.07 -3.13 -30.91
CA THR A 383 -3.43 -4.01 -29.94
C THR A 383 -4.50 -4.79 -29.18
N PRO A 384 -4.40 -6.13 -29.07
CA PRO A 384 -5.30 -6.91 -28.23
C PRO A 384 -5.33 -6.36 -26.81
N ASN A 385 -6.53 -6.14 -26.26
CA ASN A 385 -6.68 -5.56 -24.93
C ASN A 385 -7.83 -6.19 -24.12
N THR A 386 -8.70 -6.98 -24.73
CA THR A 386 -9.87 -7.58 -24.06
C THR A 386 -9.58 -8.99 -23.56
N VAL A 387 -10.43 -9.46 -22.63
CA VAL A 387 -10.40 -10.84 -22.15
C VAL A 387 -10.54 -11.85 -23.30
N ARG A 388 -11.50 -11.64 -24.22
CA ARG A 388 -11.72 -12.58 -25.32
C ARG A 388 -10.54 -12.73 -26.26
N GLU A 389 -9.76 -11.66 -26.45
CA GLU A 389 -8.59 -11.69 -27.33
C GLU A 389 -7.37 -12.33 -26.63
N LEU A 390 -7.18 -12.06 -25.34
CA LEU A 390 -5.94 -12.39 -24.63
C LEU A 390 -6.03 -13.67 -23.78
N ALA A 391 -7.20 -14.03 -23.25
CA ALA A 391 -7.36 -15.23 -22.43
C ALA A 391 -6.97 -16.53 -23.16
N PRO A 392 -7.31 -16.74 -24.46
CA PRO A 392 -6.86 -17.93 -25.20
C PRO A 392 -5.32 -18.06 -25.21
N VAL A 393 -4.62 -16.95 -25.46
CA VAL A 393 -3.16 -16.92 -25.50
C VAL A 393 -2.58 -17.28 -24.14
N LEU A 394 -3.07 -16.63 -23.07
CA LEU A 394 -2.61 -16.89 -21.71
C LEU A 394 -2.82 -18.35 -21.30
N ILE A 395 -4.00 -18.91 -21.58
CA ILE A 395 -4.33 -20.31 -21.25
C ILE A 395 -3.42 -21.28 -22.00
N TYR A 396 -3.24 -21.10 -23.32
CA TYR A 396 -2.42 -22.00 -24.11
C TYR A 396 -0.92 -21.86 -23.80
N THR A 397 -0.43 -20.68 -23.44
CA THR A 397 0.94 -20.51 -22.95
C THR A 397 1.18 -21.30 -21.66
N ARG A 398 0.24 -21.24 -20.70
CA ARG A 398 0.36 -22.05 -19.45
C ARG A 398 0.23 -23.54 -19.72
N LEU A 399 -0.64 -23.94 -20.66
CA LEU A 399 -0.73 -25.33 -21.08
C LEU A 399 0.59 -25.83 -21.68
N ALA A 400 1.20 -25.04 -22.56
CA ALA A 400 2.46 -25.38 -23.18
C ALA A 400 3.56 -25.58 -22.13
N ALA A 401 3.62 -24.70 -21.11
CA ALA A 401 4.56 -24.84 -20.00
C ALA A 401 4.40 -26.17 -19.26
N VAL A 402 3.17 -26.58 -18.92
CA VAL A 402 2.91 -27.90 -18.29
C VAL A 402 3.30 -29.04 -19.22
N ARG A 403 2.94 -28.98 -20.51
CA ARG A 403 3.23 -30.05 -21.48
C ARG A 403 4.72 -30.22 -21.77
N ALA A 404 5.53 -29.18 -21.58
CA ALA A 404 6.99 -29.25 -21.76
C ALA A 404 7.65 -30.26 -20.80
N TYR A 405 7.01 -30.61 -19.68
CA TYR A 405 7.53 -31.59 -18.73
C TYR A 405 7.38 -33.04 -19.19
N ALA A 406 6.48 -33.32 -20.14
CA ALA A 406 6.12 -34.69 -20.54
C ALA A 406 7.31 -35.60 -20.88
N PRO A 407 8.37 -35.14 -21.59
CA PRO A 407 9.52 -35.98 -21.91
C PRO A 407 10.40 -36.35 -20.71
N TYR A 408 10.18 -35.74 -19.54
CA TYR A 408 11.04 -35.84 -18.36
C TYR A 408 10.38 -36.55 -17.18
N LEU A 409 9.22 -37.20 -17.38
CA LEU A 409 8.40 -37.73 -16.28
C LEU A 409 8.65 -39.19 -15.88
N GLU A 410 9.32 -39.98 -16.72
CA GLU A 410 9.50 -41.42 -16.47
C GLU A 410 10.28 -41.70 -15.18
N ASP A 411 11.31 -40.90 -14.88
CA ASP A 411 12.08 -40.97 -13.63
C ASP A 411 12.27 -39.56 -13.02
N ALA A 412 11.20 -38.76 -13.03
CA ALA A 412 11.29 -37.36 -12.61
C ALA A 412 11.77 -37.23 -11.14
N PRO A 413 12.84 -36.47 -10.88
CA PRO A 413 13.22 -36.15 -9.51
C PRO A 413 12.14 -35.28 -8.86
N ILE A 414 12.06 -35.33 -7.53
CA ILE A 414 11.00 -34.65 -6.77
C ILE A 414 11.01 -33.13 -6.98
N GLU A 415 12.17 -32.54 -7.22
CA GLU A 415 12.33 -31.12 -7.54
C GLU A 415 11.66 -30.76 -8.87
N LEU A 416 11.74 -31.66 -9.87
CA LEU A 416 11.08 -31.47 -11.16
C LEU A 416 9.55 -31.56 -11.02
N LEU A 417 9.05 -32.51 -10.21
CA LEU A 417 7.62 -32.64 -9.91
C LEU A 417 7.08 -31.46 -9.10
N HIS A 418 7.87 -30.91 -8.18
CA HIS A 418 7.55 -29.67 -7.49
C HIS A 418 7.44 -28.49 -8.46
N ALA A 419 8.36 -28.36 -9.42
CA ALA A 419 8.28 -27.34 -10.45
C ALA A 419 7.03 -27.52 -11.34
N LEU A 420 6.73 -28.76 -11.74
CA LEU A 420 5.52 -29.09 -12.50
C LEU A 420 4.24 -28.72 -11.73
N ARG A 421 4.20 -28.96 -10.41
CA ARG A 421 3.08 -28.55 -9.55
C ARG A 421 2.83 -27.04 -9.61
N ILE A 422 3.89 -26.24 -9.64
CA ILE A 422 3.79 -24.78 -9.78
C ILE A 422 3.17 -24.42 -11.15
N GLU A 423 3.59 -25.07 -12.22
CA GLU A 423 3.02 -24.84 -13.55
C GLU A 423 1.55 -25.28 -13.66
N PHE A 424 1.18 -26.41 -13.06
CA PHE A 424 -0.23 -26.80 -12.93
C PHE A 424 -1.04 -25.76 -12.16
N LYS A 425 -0.51 -25.22 -11.05
CA LYS A 425 -1.15 -24.14 -10.28
C LYS A 425 -1.40 -22.91 -11.14
N LYS A 426 -0.41 -22.49 -11.92
CA LYS A 426 -0.53 -21.35 -12.83
C LYS A 426 -1.59 -21.60 -13.89
N LEU A 427 -1.60 -22.78 -14.52
CA LEU A 427 -2.61 -23.15 -15.51
C LEU A 427 -4.02 -23.15 -14.90
N ARG A 428 -4.22 -23.81 -13.76
CA ARG A 428 -5.53 -23.86 -13.10
C ARG A 428 -6.02 -22.48 -12.72
N TYR A 429 -5.20 -21.64 -12.08
CA TYR A 429 -5.63 -20.29 -11.71
C TYR A 429 -5.96 -19.43 -12.92
N THR A 430 -5.20 -19.57 -14.01
CA THR A 430 -5.52 -18.88 -15.27
C THR A 430 -6.92 -19.28 -15.76
N VAL A 431 -7.22 -20.58 -15.82
CA VAL A 431 -8.54 -21.06 -16.26
C VAL A 431 -9.64 -20.66 -15.28
N GLU A 432 -9.41 -20.76 -13.97
CA GLU A 432 -10.37 -20.37 -12.92
C GLU A 432 -10.70 -18.88 -12.96
N TYR A 433 -9.72 -18.01 -13.17
CA TYR A 433 -9.99 -16.56 -13.22
C TYR A 433 -10.80 -16.16 -14.46
N PHE A 434 -10.62 -16.88 -15.57
CA PHE A 434 -11.42 -16.67 -16.79
C PHE A 434 -12.68 -17.53 -16.84
N GLN A 435 -13.05 -18.25 -15.77
CA GLN A 435 -14.15 -19.22 -15.78
C GLN A 435 -15.48 -18.61 -16.25
N GLU A 436 -15.82 -17.41 -15.77
CA GLU A 436 -17.05 -16.70 -16.17
C GLU A 436 -17.05 -16.34 -17.66
N ALA A 437 -15.88 -16.00 -18.22
CA ALA A 437 -15.72 -15.72 -19.63
C ALA A 437 -15.75 -17.00 -20.49
N LEU A 438 -15.16 -18.09 -20.02
CA LEU A 438 -15.07 -19.39 -20.71
C LEU A 438 -16.36 -20.21 -20.67
N GLY A 439 -17.29 -19.89 -19.77
CA GLY A 439 -18.55 -20.64 -19.62
C GLY A 439 -18.41 -21.95 -18.85
N LYS A 440 -19.48 -22.73 -18.82
CA LYS A 440 -19.61 -23.95 -18.00
C LYS A 440 -18.61 -25.04 -18.40
N GLU A 441 -18.18 -25.05 -19.66
CA GLU A 441 -17.25 -26.01 -20.28
C GLU A 441 -15.85 -25.97 -19.65
N SER A 442 -15.53 -24.88 -18.94
CA SER A 442 -14.28 -24.76 -18.19
C SER A 442 -14.28 -25.55 -16.87
N ARG A 443 -15.45 -25.95 -16.35
CA ARG A 443 -15.56 -26.68 -15.07
C ARG A 443 -14.85 -28.03 -15.14
N GLU A 444 -15.11 -28.80 -16.20
CA GLU A 444 -14.48 -30.10 -16.40
C GLU A 444 -12.95 -29.99 -16.52
N VAL A 445 -12.46 -28.91 -17.15
CA VAL A 445 -11.03 -28.62 -17.24
C VAL A 445 -10.46 -28.33 -15.84
N ILE A 446 -11.11 -27.45 -15.08
CA ILE A 446 -10.68 -27.05 -13.73
C ILE A 446 -10.64 -28.28 -12.82
N ASP A 447 -11.65 -29.15 -12.85
CA ASP A 447 -11.72 -30.31 -11.98
C ASP A 447 -10.65 -31.36 -12.30
N LEU A 448 -10.34 -31.57 -13.57
CA LEU A 448 -9.19 -32.41 -13.97
C LEU A 448 -7.85 -31.80 -13.51
N LEU A 449 -7.69 -30.48 -13.62
CA LEU A 449 -6.48 -29.78 -13.15
C LEU A 449 -6.36 -29.81 -11.63
N LYS A 450 -7.47 -29.82 -10.88
CA LYS A 450 -7.46 -30.01 -9.42
C LYS A 450 -6.91 -31.38 -9.06
N GLN A 451 -7.43 -32.46 -9.67
CA GLN A 451 -6.98 -33.82 -9.38
C GLN A 451 -5.46 -33.99 -9.55
N MET A 452 -4.89 -33.44 -10.63
CA MET A 452 -3.43 -33.46 -10.84
C MET A 452 -2.67 -32.64 -9.78
N GLN A 453 -3.24 -31.53 -9.34
CA GLN A 453 -2.64 -30.71 -8.28
C GLN A 453 -2.76 -31.31 -6.90
N ASP A 454 -3.81 -32.08 -6.63
CA ASP A 454 -4.03 -32.76 -5.36
C ASP A 454 -2.96 -33.84 -5.21
N HIS A 455 -2.76 -34.70 -6.21
CA HIS A 455 -1.67 -35.69 -6.23
C HIS A 455 -0.28 -35.08 -6.02
N LEU A 456 0.06 -34.05 -6.81
CA LEU A 456 1.33 -33.33 -6.66
C LEU A 456 1.41 -32.56 -5.33
N GLY A 457 0.26 -32.14 -4.80
CA GLY A 457 0.08 -31.52 -3.51
C GLY A 457 0.49 -32.45 -2.40
N ASP A 458 -0.12 -33.64 -2.35
CA ASP A 458 0.15 -34.69 -1.37
C ASP A 458 1.62 -35.12 -1.41
N LEU A 459 2.20 -35.25 -2.61
CA LEU A 459 3.61 -35.59 -2.77
C LEU A 459 4.53 -34.53 -2.15
N ASN A 460 4.31 -33.26 -2.48
CA ASN A 460 5.06 -32.15 -1.93
C ASN A 460 4.92 -32.07 -0.41
N ASP A 461 3.72 -32.34 0.07
CA ASP A 461 3.35 -32.29 1.46
C ASP A 461 4.01 -33.42 2.28
N ALA A 462 4.07 -34.64 1.74
CA ALA A 462 4.82 -35.75 2.32
C ALA A 462 6.33 -35.47 2.36
N GLN A 463 6.89 -34.87 1.32
CA GLN A 463 8.29 -34.45 1.31
C GLN A 463 8.60 -33.38 2.38
N VAL A 464 7.81 -32.32 2.47
CA VAL A 464 8.04 -31.24 3.44
C VAL A 464 7.86 -31.76 4.88
N ALA A 465 6.83 -32.57 5.13
CA ALA A 465 6.64 -33.19 6.45
C ALA A 465 7.84 -34.07 6.83
N SER A 466 8.36 -34.88 5.90
CA SER A 466 9.53 -35.73 6.14
C SER A 466 10.76 -34.91 6.53
N GLN A 467 11.04 -33.82 5.81
CA GLN A 467 12.17 -32.92 6.10
C GLN A 467 12.07 -32.28 7.49
N LEU A 468 10.86 -31.83 7.87
CA LEU A 468 10.64 -31.20 9.18
C LEU A 468 10.78 -32.17 10.34
N VAL A 469 10.26 -33.39 10.19
CA VAL A 469 10.41 -34.43 11.20
C VAL A 469 11.88 -34.85 11.32
N SER A 470 12.61 -35.00 10.21
CA SER A 470 14.06 -35.25 10.24
C SER A 470 14.82 -34.14 10.98
N GLN A 471 14.54 -32.86 10.68
CA GLN A 471 15.19 -31.75 11.40
C GLN A 471 14.87 -31.78 12.90
N PHE A 472 13.62 -32.09 13.27
CA PHE A 472 13.24 -32.21 14.67
C PHE A 472 14.03 -33.31 15.39
N ILE A 473 14.21 -34.47 14.74
CA ILE A 473 15.01 -35.59 15.27
C ILE A 473 16.45 -35.16 15.49
N GLU A 474 17.10 -34.50 14.52
CA GLU A 474 18.48 -34.02 14.65
C GLU A 474 18.64 -33.01 15.81
N ASP A 475 17.71 -32.06 15.91
CA ASP A 475 17.68 -31.06 16.98
C ASP A 475 17.42 -31.72 18.35
N TRP A 476 16.62 -32.79 18.37
CA TRP A 476 16.32 -33.56 19.57
C TRP A 476 17.55 -34.33 20.04
N GLU A 477 18.18 -35.11 19.16
CA GLU A 477 19.38 -35.90 19.45
C GLU A 477 20.52 -35.00 19.97
N THR A 478 20.70 -33.82 19.36
CA THR A 478 21.68 -32.82 19.82
C THR A 478 21.40 -32.36 21.25
N ARG A 479 20.14 -32.10 21.61
CA ARG A 479 19.74 -31.72 22.98
C ARG A 479 19.92 -32.88 23.95
N GLN A 480 19.52 -34.10 23.57
CA GLN A 480 19.63 -35.30 24.41
C GLN A 480 21.10 -35.70 24.66
N ALA A 481 22.00 -35.46 23.71
CA ALA A 481 23.42 -35.70 23.88
C ALA A 481 24.06 -34.88 25.01
N THR A 482 23.48 -33.72 25.35
CA THR A 482 23.93 -32.87 26.46
C THR A 482 23.43 -33.33 27.84
N LEU A 483 22.47 -34.26 27.88
CA LEU A 483 21.87 -34.77 29.11
C LEU A 483 22.55 -36.06 29.61
N PRO A 484 22.57 -36.30 30.93
CA PRO A 484 22.91 -37.59 31.52
C PRO A 484 22.07 -38.73 30.93
N GLU A 485 22.66 -39.93 30.77
CA GLU A 485 22.02 -41.06 30.09
C GLU A 485 20.67 -41.49 30.70
N ASN A 486 20.52 -41.36 32.02
CA ASN A 486 19.29 -41.65 32.77
C ASN A 486 18.19 -40.60 32.61
N GLU A 487 18.50 -39.42 32.06
CA GLU A 487 17.53 -38.35 31.77
C GLU A 487 17.14 -38.30 30.29
N ARG A 488 17.72 -39.19 29.47
CA ARG A 488 17.45 -39.21 28.04
C ARG A 488 16.08 -39.78 27.73
N GLN A 489 15.41 -39.16 26.76
CA GLN A 489 14.06 -39.53 26.32
C GLN A 489 14.08 -40.13 24.91
N SER A 490 13.36 -41.25 24.74
CA SER A 490 13.20 -41.92 23.44
C SER A 490 12.20 -41.18 22.54
N ILE A 491 12.45 -41.20 21.23
CA ILE A 491 11.59 -40.65 20.17
C ILE A 491 11.29 -41.68 19.08
N GLU A 492 11.24 -42.96 19.45
CA GLU A 492 11.00 -44.08 18.52
C GLU A 492 9.75 -43.86 17.64
N GLU A 493 8.65 -43.38 18.23
CA GLU A 493 7.43 -43.10 17.46
C GLU A 493 7.57 -41.95 16.46
N VAL A 494 8.45 -40.98 16.73
CA VAL A 494 8.77 -39.90 15.78
C VAL A 494 9.53 -40.48 14.58
N HIS A 495 10.42 -41.46 14.78
CA HIS A 495 11.07 -42.18 13.69
C HIS A 495 10.05 -43.01 12.88
N HIS A 496 9.12 -43.71 13.54
CA HIS A 496 8.05 -44.44 12.85
C HIS A 496 7.18 -43.51 12.00
N TYR A 497 6.81 -42.35 12.53
CA TYR A 497 6.07 -41.34 11.76
C TYR A 497 6.87 -40.83 10.55
N LEU A 498 8.19 -40.61 10.69
CA LEU A 498 9.05 -40.25 9.56
C LEU A 498 9.02 -41.33 8.47
N THR A 499 9.18 -42.60 8.84
CA THR A 499 9.11 -43.73 7.90
C THR A 499 7.78 -43.76 7.17
N TYR A 500 6.66 -43.62 7.89
CA TYR A 500 5.32 -43.54 7.31
C TYR A 500 5.20 -42.44 6.24
N ARG A 501 5.70 -41.22 6.51
CA ARG A 501 5.69 -40.12 5.53
C ARG A 501 6.59 -40.38 4.32
N GLN A 502 7.72 -41.07 4.52
CA GLN A 502 8.63 -41.43 3.43
C GLN A 502 8.05 -42.50 2.50
N GLU A 503 7.33 -43.47 3.05
CA GLU A 503 6.61 -44.50 2.29
C GLU A 503 5.47 -43.89 1.45
N GLU A 504 4.67 -43.00 2.04
CA GLU A 504 3.62 -42.26 1.32
C GLU A 504 4.21 -41.45 0.15
N ARG A 505 5.32 -40.74 0.39
CA ARG A 505 6.04 -40.00 -0.65
C ARG A 505 6.49 -40.93 -1.77
N GLN A 506 7.06 -42.08 -1.46
CA GLN A 506 7.54 -43.04 -2.45
C GLN A 506 6.37 -43.58 -3.30
N HIS A 507 5.26 -43.93 -2.66
CA HIS A 507 4.05 -44.37 -3.35
C HIS A 507 3.51 -43.30 -4.32
N LEU A 508 3.48 -42.04 -3.89
CA LEU A 508 3.02 -40.92 -4.73
C LEU A 508 3.95 -40.61 -5.91
N LEU A 509 5.25 -40.87 -5.76
CA LEU A 509 6.22 -40.79 -6.87
C LEU A 509 5.94 -41.87 -7.91
N GLU A 510 5.83 -43.13 -7.47
CA GLU A 510 5.63 -44.30 -8.34
C GLU A 510 4.32 -44.24 -9.13
N THR A 511 3.27 -43.71 -8.51
CA THR A 511 1.93 -43.62 -9.13
C THR A 511 1.73 -42.37 -10.01
N PHE A 512 2.61 -41.38 -9.93
CA PHE A 512 2.39 -40.09 -10.63
C PHE A 512 2.34 -40.23 -12.16
N GLN A 513 3.23 -41.04 -12.75
CA GLN A 513 3.28 -41.21 -14.20
C GLN A 513 1.97 -41.81 -14.74
N GLU A 514 1.41 -42.77 -14.02
CA GLU A 514 0.14 -43.40 -14.37
C GLU A 514 -1.00 -42.39 -14.30
N GLU A 515 -1.10 -41.60 -13.22
CA GLU A 515 -2.11 -40.56 -13.05
C GLU A 515 -2.00 -39.47 -14.12
N TRP A 516 -0.78 -39.06 -14.48
CA TRP A 516 -0.51 -38.13 -15.58
C TRP A 516 -1.06 -38.64 -16.91
N GLN A 517 -0.79 -39.90 -17.27
CA GLN A 517 -1.27 -40.50 -18.51
C GLN A 517 -2.79 -40.69 -18.52
N LYS A 518 -3.35 -41.13 -17.39
CA LYS A 518 -4.79 -41.40 -17.25
C LYS A 518 -5.65 -40.15 -17.22
N ARG A 519 -5.16 -39.03 -16.69
CA ARG A 519 -6.00 -37.83 -16.49
C ARG A 519 -5.64 -36.69 -17.42
N PHE A 520 -4.37 -36.33 -17.49
CA PHE A 520 -3.94 -35.10 -18.16
C PHE A 520 -3.50 -35.30 -19.61
N TRP A 521 -2.72 -36.36 -19.90
CA TRP A 521 -2.13 -36.57 -21.22
C TRP A 521 -3.11 -37.15 -22.27
N GLN A 522 -4.39 -37.21 -21.94
CA GLN A 522 -5.40 -37.77 -22.82
C GLN A 522 -5.92 -36.78 -23.88
N PRO A 523 -6.36 -37.27 -25.06
CA PRO A 523 -7.08 -36.44 -26.04
C PRO A 523 -8.33 -35.75 -25.46
N ALA A 524 -9.00 -36.37 -24.49
CA ALA A 524 -10.20 -35.82 -23.86
C ALA A 524 -9.96 -34.45 -23.20
N PHE A 525 -8.91 -34.33 -22.38
CA PHE A 525 -8.52 -33.07 -21.73
C PHE A 525 -8.33 -31.94 -22.74
N ARG A 526 -7.60 -32.20 -23.83
CA ARG A 526 -7.38 -31.22 -24.91
C ARG A 526 -8.67 -30.77 -25.59
N ARG A 527 -9.62 -31.70 -25.78
CA ARG A 527 -10.94 -31.37 -26.34
C ARG A 527 -11.77 -30.52 -25.39
N PHE A 528 -11.76 -30.82 -24.09
CA PHE A 528 -12.45 -30.00 -23.08
C PHE A 528 -11.88 -28.58 -23.05
N LEU A 529 -10.55 -28.45 -23.01
CA LEU A 529 -9.91 -27.14 -23.03
C LEU A 529 -10.20 -26.36 -24.32
N ALA A 530 -10.11 -27.01 -25.48
CA ALA A 530 -10.44 -26.36 -26.75
C ALA A 530 -11.90 -25.89 -26.80
N ARG A 531 -12.84 -26.68 -26.27
CA ARG A 531 -14.25 -26.29 -26.16
C ARG A 531 -14.44 -25.06 -25.26
N ALA A 532 -13.83 -25.07 -24.07
CA ALA A 532 -13.89 -23.94 -23.14
C ALA A 532 -13.33 -22.66 -23.77
N VAL A 533 -12.22 -22.74 -24.50
CA VAL A 533 -11.61 -21.57 -25.16
C VAL A 533 -12.41 -21.11 -26.37
N SER A 534 -13.03 -22.02 -27.13
CA SER A 534 -13.81 -21.70 -28.34
C SER A 534 -15.05 -20.82 -28.11
N VAL A 535 -15.40 -20.58 -26.85
CA VAL A 535 -16.51 -19.73 -26.41
C VAL A 535 -16.16 -18.22 -26.51
N LEU A 536 -14.87 -17.86 -26.50
CA LEU A 536 -14.37 -16.49 -26.61
C LEU A 536 -14.31 -16.04 -28.07
#